data_AF-A0A354FCC9-F1
#
_entry.id   AF-A0A354FCC9-F1
#
_cell.length_a   1.000
_cell.length_b   1.000
_cell.length_c   1.000
_cell.angle_alpha   90.00
_cell.angle_beta   90.00
_cell.angle_gamma   90.00
#
_symmetry.space_group_name_H-M   'P 1'
#
loop_
_entity.id
_entity.type
_entity.pdbx_description
1 polymer ?
#
loop_
_entity_poly.entity_id
_entity_poly.type
_entity_poly.pdbx_seq_one_letter_code
_entity_poly.pdbx_strand_id
1 'polypeptide(L)'
;MTILQIAVGFAAGWLSALLGIGGGVILVPMMTYFFKVPIQQAVGTSLAVIIPTALIGAWTHYNLNHLNLKLAIILAVGAVIGSYVGAMSVNVIPPDLLRKAFAVLLVVTAVRMFFS
;
A
#
# COMPACT_ATOMS: atom_id res chain seq x y z
N MET A 1 22.73 -9.86 3.82
CA MET A 1 21.73 -8.76 3.95
C MET A 1 20.61 -8.87 2.92
N THR A 2 20.91 -9.16 1.65
CA THR A 2 19.94 -9.20 0.52
C THR A 2 18.93 -10.35 0.58
N ILE A 3 19.33 -11.56 1.01
CA ILE A 3 18.41 -12.71 1.12
C ILE A 3 17.30 -12.49 2.17
N LEU A 4 17.63 -11.83 3.29
CA LEU A 4 16.64 -11.51 4.32
C LEU A 4 15.59 -10.51 3.80
N GLN A 5 16.02 -9.52 3.01
CA GLN A 5 15.13 -8.55 2.36
C GLN A 5 14.14 -9.22 1.41
N ILE A 6 14.62 -10.18 0.61
CA ILE A 6 13.79 -10.93 -0.34
C ILE A 6 12.78 -11.80 0.40
N ALA A 7 13.20 -12.56 1.41
CA ALA A 7 12.32 -13.42 2.18
C ALA A 7 11.22 -12.62 2.91
N VAL A 8 11.62 -11.50 3.51
CA VAL A 8 10.72 -10.64 4.26
C VAL A 8 9.76 -9.89 3.30
N GLY A 9 10.24 -9.43 2.14
CA GLY A 9 9.41 -8.84 1.10
C GLY A 9 8.40 -9.84 0.51
N PHE A 10 8.81 -11.10 0.32
CA PHE A 10 7.93 -12.18 -0.13
C PHE A 10 6.84 -12.48 0.90
N ALA A 11 7.20 -12.64 2.17
CA ALA A 11 6.24 -12.86 3.25
C ALA A 11 5.24 -11.68 3.38
N ALA A 12 5.73 -10.44 3.32
CA ALA A 12 4.87 -9.26 3.37
C ALA A 12 3.94 -9.13 2.16
N GLY A 13 4.44 -9.42 0.96
CA GLY A 13 3.64 -9.45 -0.26
C GLY A 13 2.55 -10.52 -0.18
N TRP A 14 2.89 -11.72 0.28
CA TRP A 14 1.93 -12.82 0.43
C TRP A 14 0.85 -12.51 1.46
N LEU A 15 1.22 -12.06 2.66
CA LEU A 15 0.27 -11.63 3.69
C LEU A 15 -0.64 -10.50 3.19
N SER A 16 -0.06 -9.52 2.52
CA SER A 16 -0.81 -8.38 1.99
C SER A 16 -1.79 -8.76 0.88
N ALA A 17 -1.43 -9.74 0.04
CA ALA A 17 -2.30 -10.27 -1.01
C ALA A 17 -3.46 -11.08 -0.40
N LEU A 18 -3.19 -11.91 0.61
CA LEU A 18 -4.23 -12.66 1.33
C LEU A 18 -5.23 -11.75 2.04
N LEU A 19 -4.73 -10.67 2.64
CA LEU A 19 -5.54 -9.74 3.42
C LEU A 19 -6.21 -8.65 2.54
N GLY A 20 -5.89 -8.58 1.24
CA GLY A 20 -6.48 -7.62 0.30
C GLY A 20 -6.17 -6.15 0.58
N ILE A 21 -5.22 -5.85 1.46
CA ILE A 21 -4.92 -4.48 1.94
C ILE A 21 -3.92 -3.73 1.03
N GLY A 22 -3.38 -4.40 0.01
CA GLY A 22 -2.49 -3.78 -0.95
C GLY A 22 -1.12 -3.39 -0.39
N GLY A 23 -0.44 -4.26 0.36
CA GLY A 23 1.04 -4.22 0.51
C GLY A 23 1.60 -3.20 1.51
N GLY A 24 1.18 -1.94 1.41
CA GLY A 24 1.82 -0.78 2.04
C GLY A 24 1.79 -0.80 3.57
N VAL A 25 0.72 -1.35 4.15
CA VAL A 25 0.55 -1.50 5.61
C VAL A 25 1.68 -2.34 6.23
N ILE A 26 2.22 -3.32 5.48
CA ILE A 26 3.31 -4.19 5.94
C ILE A 26 4.67 -3.71 5.40
N LEU A 27 4.76 -3.33 4.13
CA LEU A 27 6.02 -2.92 3.50
C LEU A 27 6.61 -1.63 4.09
N VAL A 28 5.78 -0.62 4.35
CA VAL A 28 6.26 0.69 4.83
C VAL A 28 6.91 0.61 6.22
N PRO A 29 6.28 0.03 7.27
CA PRO A 29 6.90 -0.07 8.58
C PRO A 29 8.15 -0.95 8.55
N MET A 30 8.16 -1.99 7.72
CA MET A 30 9.32 -2.83 7.54
C MET A 30 10.51 -2.06 6.93
N MET A 31 10.29 -1.29 5.86
CA MET A 31 11.31 -0.44 5.25
C MET A 31 11.83 0.65 6.20
N THR A 32 10.94 1.26 6.97
CA THR A 32 11.33 2.34 7.91
C THR A 32 11.98 1.82 9.19
N TYR A 33 11.46 0.77 9.82
CA TYR A 33 12.00 0.25 11.09
C TYR A 33 13.19 -0.69 10.90
N PHE A 34 13.10 -1.66 9.98
CA PHE A 34 14.18 -2.65 9.80
C PHE A 34 15.29 -2.14 8.90
N PHE A 35 14.95 -1.43 7.83
CA PHE A 35 15.92 -0.97 6.84
C PHE A 35 16.33 0.50 6.98
N LYS A 36 15.76 1.22 7.96
CA LYS A 36 16.05 2.64 8.25
C LYS A 36 15.92 3.55 7.02
N VAL A 37 15.06 3.16 6.06
CA VAL A 37 14.77 3.95 4.86
C VAL A 37 13.91 5.15 5.25
N PRO A 38 14.18 6.37 4.73
CA PRO A 38 13.32 7.52 4.95
C PRO A 38 11.86 7.21 4.58
N ILE A 39 10.91 7.65 5.41
CA ILE A 39 9.50 7.28 5.24
C ILE A 39 8.91 7.70 3.90
N GLN A 40 9.35 8.82 3.33
CA GLN A 40 8.95 9.27 2.00
C GLN A 40 9.35 8.27 0.91
N GLN A 41 10.56 7.73 0.99
CA GLN A 41 11.04 6.71 0.06
C GLN A 41 10.32 5.39 0.27
N ALA A 42 10.14 4.96 1.53
CA ALA A 42 9.43 3.73 1.85
C ALA A 42 7.98 3.72 1.33
N VAL A 43 7.25 4.82 1.49
CA VAL A 43 5.88 4.98 0.95
C VAL A 43 5.90 4.91 -0.57
N GLY A 44 6.81 5.63 -1.25
CA GLY A 44 6.92 5.61 -2.71
C GLY A 44 7.27 4.23 -3.27
N THR A 45 8.23 3.52 -2.66
CA THR A 45 8.60 2.17 -3.08
C THR A 45 7.46 1.19 -2.86
N SER A 46 6.71 1.30 -1.76
CA SER A 46 5.54 0.45 -1.51
C SER A 46 4.47 0.61 -2.60
N LEU A 47 4.21 1.83 -3.07
CA LEU A 47 3.29 2.09 -4.18
C LEU A 47 3.73 1.40 -5.47
N ALA A 48 5.03 1.42 -5.79
CA ALA A 48 5.56 0.72 -6.96
C ALA A 48 5.35 -0.80 -6.87
N VAL A 49 5.50 -1.39 -5.68
CA VAL A 49 5.27 -2.82 -5.44
C VAL A 49 3.78 -3.18 -5.58
N ILE A 50 2.87 -2.25 -5.27
CA ILE A 50 1.43 -2.49 -5.35
C ILE A 50 0.95 -2.61 -6.80
N ILE A 51 1.56 -1.91 -7.75
CA ILE A 51 1.15 -1.91 -9.18
C ILE A 51 0.96 -3.33 -9.75
N PRO A 52 1.96 -4.23 -9.72
CA PRO A 52 1.78 -5.58 -10.27
C PRO A 52 0.71 -6.38 -9.51
N THR A 53 0.62 -6.24 -8.19
CA THR A 53 -0.41 -6.95 -7.39
C THR A 53 -1.82 -6.46 -7.70
N ALA A 54 -2.00 -5.15 -7.91
CA ALA A 54 -3.28 -4.55 -8.27
C ALA A 54 -3.71 -4.94 -9.68
N LEU A 55 -2.77 -5.03 -10.63
CA LEU A 55 -3.06 -5.51 -11.99
C LEU A 55 -3.54 -6.96 -11.98
N ILE A 56 -2.85 -7.83 -11.22
CA ILE A 56 -3.26 -9.23 -11.07
C ILE A 56 -4.63 -9.33 -10.41
N GLY A 57 -4.87 -8.56 -9.33
CA GLY A 57 -6.17 -8.51 -8.65
C GLY A 57 -7.32 -8.00 -9.54
N ALA A 58 -7.06 -6.99 -10.36
CA ALA A 58 -8.03 -6.49 -11.33
C ALA A 58 -8.34 -7.56 -12.40
N TRP A 59 -7.31 -8.25 -12.89
CA TRP A 59 -7.47 -9.32 -13.87
C TRP A 59 -8.27 -10.51 -13.31
N THR A 60 -7.97 -10.95 -12.09
CA THR A 60 -8.71 -12.06 -11.46
C THR A 60 -10.16 -11.70 -11.21
N HIS A 61 -10.46 -10.49 -10.74
CA HIS A 61 -11.84 -10.03 -10.58
C HIS A 61 -12.58 -9.88 -11.92
N TYR A 62 -11.88 -9.51 -13.00
CA TYR A 62 -12.46 -9.46 -14.34
C TYR A 62 -12.87 -10.85 -14.82
N ASN A 63 -11.99 -11.84 -14.62
CA ASN A 63 -12.25 -13.22 -15.03
C ASN A 63 -13.38 -13.89 -14.23
N LEU A 64 -13.66 -13.41 -13.02
CA LEU A 64 -14.74 -13.90 -12.16
C LEU A 64 -16.13 -13.29 -12.49
N ASN A 65 -16.26 -12.46 -13.53
CA ASN A 65 -17.50 -11.76 -13.91
C ASN A 65 -18.18 -10.93 -12.79
N HIS A 66 -17.46 -10.63 -11.71
CA HIS A 66 -17.94 -9.82 -10.58
C HIS A 66 -17.58 -8.33 -10.71
N LEU A 67 -16.94 -7.93 -11.81
CA LEU A 67 -16.58 -6.53 -12.03
C LEU A 67 -17.71 -5.73 -12.67
N ASN A 68 -18.27 -4.80 -11.89
CA ASN A 68 -19.00 -3.69 -12.45
C ASN A 68 -17.98 -2.67 -13.02
N LEU A 69 -17.74 -2.74 -14.33
CA LEU A 69 -16.78 -1.89 -15.05
C LEU A 69 -17.01 -0.39 -14.80
N LYS A 70 -18.26 0.04 -14.64
CA LYS A 70 -18.60 1.44 -14.37
C LYS A 70 -18.09 1.88 -13.00
N LEU A 71 -18.31 1.07 -11.96
CA LEU A 71 -17.77 1.31 -10.61
C LEU A 71 -16.24 1.24 -10.61
N ALA A 72 -15.65 0.27 -11.31
CA ALA A 72 -14.21 0.11 -11.39
C ALA A 72 -13.51 1.36 -11.98
N ILE A 73 -14.06 1.92 -13.06
CA ILE A 73 -13.52 3.14 -13.69
C ILE A 73 -13.66 4.35 -12.76
N ILE A 74 -14.82 4.53 -12.12
CA ILE A 74 -15.04 5.65 -11.18
C ILE A 74 -14.04 5.57 -10.01
N LEU A 75 -13.85 4.38 -9.44
CA LEU A 75 -12.88 4.15 -8.38
C LEU A 75 -11.45 4.36 -8.85
N ALA A 76 -11.10 3.90 -10.06
CA ALA A 76 -9.77 4.08 -10.64
C ALA A 76 -9.43 5.57 -10.83
N VAL A 77 -10.35 6.35 -11.39
CA VAL A 77 -10.16 7.80 -11.58
C VAL A 77 -10.00 8.50 -10.23
N GLY A 78 -10.87 8.19 -9.26
CA GLY A 78 -10.77 8.75 -7.90
C GLY A 78 -9.45 8.39 -7.22
N ALA A 79 -9.00 7.14 -7.36
CA ALA A 79 -7.74 6.67 -6.81
C ALA A 79 -6.53 7.35 -7.48
N VAL A 80 -6.54 7.54 -8.80
CA VAL A 80 -5.46 8.23 -9.52
C VAL A 80 -5.37 9.69 -9.08
N ILE A 81 -6.49 10.42 -9.05
CA ILE A 81 -6.50 11.82 -8.63
C ILE A 81 -6.08 11.95 -7.17
N GLY A 82 -6.65 11.12 -6.28
CA GLY A 82 -6.33 11.14 -4.85
C GLY A 82 -4.87 10.78 -4.58
N SER A 83 -4.33 9.76 -5.24
CA SER A 83 -2.92 9.37 -5.09
C SER A 83 -1.95 10.42 -5.65
N TYR A 84 -2.29 11.08 -6.76
CA TYR A 84 -1.49 12.15 -7.33
C TYR A 84 -1.40 13.37 -6.39
N VAL A 85 -2.56 13.83 -5.88
CA VAL A 85 -2.61 14.94 -4.91
C VAL A 85 -1.90 14.57 -3.61
N GLY A 86 -2.09 13.34 -3.13
CA GLY A 86 -1.41 12.82 -1.95
C GLY A 86 0.11 12.78 -2.13
N ALA A 87 0.59 12.31 -3.28
CA ALA A 87 2.02 12.23 -3.60
C ALA A 87 2.67 13.63 -3.69
N MET A 88 1.98 14.62 -4.26
CA MET A 88 2.47 16.01 -4.25
C MET A 88 2.57 16.57 -2.82
N SER A 89 1.58 16.27 -1.97
CA SER A 89 1.52 16.78 -0.60
C SER A 89 2.65 16.23 0.28
N VAL A 90 3.14 15.01 0.02
CA VAL A 90 4.21 14.37 0.80
C VAL A 90 5.53 15.17 0.82
N ASN A 91 5.82 15.94 -0.25
CA ASN A 91 7.06 16.73 -0.33
C ASN A 91 7.01 18.01 0.51
N VAL A 92 5.81 18.48 0.84
CA VAL A 92 5.58 19.72 1.59
C VAL A 92 5.39 19.47 3.09
N ILE A 93 5.06 18.23 3.47
CA ILE A 93 4.76 17.84 4.85
C ILE A 93 6.04 17.43 5.58
N PRO A 94 6.29 17.92 6.82
CA PRO A 94 7.45 17.52 7.59
C PRO A 94 7.43 16.01 7.91
N PRO A 95 8.60 15.33 7.91
CA PRO A 95 8.68 13.87 8.09
C PRO A 95 8.02 13.35 9.36
N ASP A 96 8.07 14.10 10.45
CA ASP A 96 7.45 13.72 11.73
C ASP A 96 5.92 13.68 11.65
N LEU A 97 5.32 14.63 10.93
CA LEU A 97 3.87 14.66 10.72
C LEU A 97 3.45 13.52 9.80
N LEU A 98 4.22 13.24 8.74
CA LEU A 98 3.96 12.11 7.86
C LEU A 98 4.06 10.78 8.60
N ARG A 99 5.04 10.63 9.51
CA ARG A 99 5.19 9.45 10.36
C ARG A 99 4.01 9.29 11.33
N LYS A 100 3.56 10.37 11.98
CA LYS A 100 2.37 10.34 12.85
C LYS A 100 1.10 9.99 12.07
N ALA A 101 0.88 10.61 10.90
CA ALA A 101 -0.27 10.33 10.05
C ALA A 101 -0.28 8.86 9.60
N PHE A 102 0.87 8.33 9.18
CA PHE A 102 0.99 6.92 8.80
C PHE A 102 0.75 5.99 9.99
N ALA A 103 1.27 6.32 11.18
CA ALA A 103 1.02 5.56 12.40
C ALA A 103 -0.48 5.51 12.75
N VAL A 104 -1.20 6.64 12.66
CA VAL A 104 -2.65 6.68 12.87
C VAL A 104 -3.37 5.79 11.84
N LEU A 105 -2.96 5.85 10.57
CA LEU A 105 -3.52 5.01 9.51
C LEU A 105 -3.31 3.52 9.80
N LEU A 106 -2.12 3.13 10.28
CA LEU A 106 -1.82 1.75 10.71
C LEU A 106 -2.71 1.30 11.87
N VAL A 107 -2.94 2.16 12.87
CA VAL A 107 -3.84 1.82 13.99
C VAL A 107 -5.28 1.63 13.49
N VAL A 108 -5.77 2.54 12.64
CA VAL A 108 -7.13 2.44 12.07
C VAL A 108 -7.29 1.17 11.23
N THR A 109 -6.31 0.84 10.39
CA THR A 109 -6.34 -0.40 9.60
C THR A 109 -6.29 -1.64 10.49
N ALA A 110 -5.42 -1.66 11.50
CA ALA A 110 -5.35 -2.77 12.46
C ALA A 110 -6.70 -2.99 13.18
N VAL A 111 -7.34 -1.91 13.65
CA VAL A 111 -8.67 -1.98 14.27
C VAL A 111 -9.70 -2.50 13.28
N ARG A 112 -9.76 -1.95 12.06
CA ARG A 112 -10.72 -2.40 11.04
C ARG A 112 -10.57 -3.88 10.72
N MET A 113 -9.34 -4.38 10.62
CA MET A 113 -9.08 -5.80 10.36
C MET A 113 -9.44 -6.71 11.54
N PHE A 114 -9.36 -6.21 12.77
CA PHE A 114 -9.76 -6.99 13.95
C PHE A 114 -11.29 -7.16 14.06
N PHE A 115 -12.05 -6.20 13.55
CA PHE A 115 -13.52 -6.20 13.60
C PHE A 115 -14.20 -6.60 12.28
N SER A 116 -13.43 -6.93 11.22
CA SER A 116 -13.93 -7.37 9.91
C SER A 116 -13.82 -8.87 9.73
#